data_AF-A0A1N6TGS0-F1
#
_entry.id   AF-A0A1N6TGS0-F1
#
_cell.length_a   1.000
_cell.length_b   1.000
_cell.length_c   1.000
_cell.angle_alpha   90.00
_cell.angle_beta   90.00
_cell.angle_gamma   90.00
#
_symmetry.space_group_name_H-M   'P 1'
#
loop_
_entity.id
_entity.type
_entity.pdbx_description
1 polymer ?
#
loop_
_entity_poly.entity_id
_entity_poly.type
_entity_poly.pdbx_seq_one_letter_code
_entity_poly.pdbx_strand_id
1 'polypeptide(L)'
;MKKFILSASLLIGTFCFSQSVTKKYNSFYDRYEYFDPNGNMISYEKYNSLAKQWEMYNVDGSNVSSNTRQPTKYRDPQQLSISNLGNAMTTKQNRYDIGYICQFSY
;
A
#
# COMPACT_ATOMS: atom_id res chain seq x y z
N MET A 1 25.45 -32.12 1.87
CA MET A 1 25.55 -30.83 1.15
C MET A 1 24.18 -30.26 0.76
N LYS A 2 23.29 -31.00 0.07
CA LYS A 2 21.97 -30.48 -0.36
C LYS A 2 21.04 -29.97 0.77
N LYS A 3 21.09 -30.57 1.96
CA LYS A 3 20.25 -30.18 3.12
C LYS A 3 20.63 -28.81 3.71
N PHE A 4 21.89 -28.40 3.59
CA PHE A 4 22.36 -27.08 4.06
C PHE A 4 21.94 -25.96 3.13
N ILE A 5 21.82 -26.25 1.83
CA ILE A 5 21.37 -25.27 0.83
C ILE A 5 19.93 -24.84 1.12
N LEU A 6 19.03 -25.78 1.43
CA LEU A 6 17.63 -25.46 1.75
C LEU A 6 17.50 -24.59 3.01
N SER A 7 18.32 -24.87 4.03
CA SER A 7 18.35 -24.11 5.29
C SER A 7 18.90 -22.69 5.11
N ALA A 8 19.97 -22.54 4.32
CA ALA A 8 20.55 -21.24 4.01
C ALA A 8 19.57 -20.34 3.24
N SER A 9 18.81 -20.90 2.28
CA SER A 9 17.79 -20.16 1.53
C SER A 9 16.65 -19.64 2.41
N LEU A 10 16.27 -20.40 3.45
CA LEU A 10 15.19 -20.02 4.37
C LEU A 10 15.61 -18.85 5.28
N LEU A 11 16.88 -18.78 5.68
CA LEU A 11 17.41 -17.72 6.54
C LEU A 11 17.67 -16.40 5.81
N ILE A 12 17.88 -16.42 4.49
CA ILE A 12 18.07 -15.21 3.68
C ILE A 12 16.73 -14.47 3.46
N GLY A 13 15.59 -15.18 3.53
CA GLY A 13 14.26 -14.62 3.33
C GLY A 13 13.74 -13.71 4.45
N THR A 14 14.41 -13.64 5.61
CA THR A 14 13.96 -12.80 6.74
C THR A 14 14.51 -11.38 6.70
N PHE A 15 15.43 -11.06 5.79
CA PHE A 15 15.93 -9.68 5.58
C PHE A 15 14.93 -8.86 4.75
N CYS A 16 13.74 -8.61 5.30
CA CYS A 16 12.82 -7.62 4.77
C CYS A 16 13.33 -6.21 5.13
N PHE A 17 14.15 -5.61 4.27
CA PHE A 17 14.49 -4.20 4.38
C PHE A 17 13.26 -3.35 4.05
N SER A 18 12.56 -2.87 5.07
CA SER A 18 11.58 -1.79 4.88
C SER A 18 12.32 -0.47 4.75
N GLN A 19 12.25 0.17 3.58
CA GLN A 19 12.74 1.54 3.44
C GLN A 19 11.79 2.47 4.21
N SER A 20 12.26 2.99 5.34
CA SER A 20 11.51 3.98 6.13
C SER A 20 11.67 5.35 5.49
N VAL A 21 10.56 6.04 5.25
CA VAL A 21 10.54 7.44 4.82
C VAL A 21 9.83 8.25 5.89
N THR A 22 10.47 9.30 6.38
CA THR A 22 9.89 10.19 7.40
C THR A 22 9.25 11.39 6.73
N LYS A 23 7.98 11.69 7.07
CA LYS A 23 7.26 12.90 6.62
C LYS A 23 7.24 13.93 7.74
N LYS A 24 7.68 15.16 7.46
CA LYS A 24 7.68 16.28 8.41
C LYS A 24 7.06 17.52 7.77
N TYR A 25 6.24 18.24 8.51
CA TYR A 25 5.75 19.54 8.05
C TYR A 25 6.77 20.64 8.31
N ASN A 26 6.99 21.50 7.31
CA ASN A 26 7.85 22.65 7.40
C ASN A 26 6.99 23.93 7.32
N SER A 27 6.83 24.60 8.46
CA SER A 27 6.00 25.81 8.58
C SER A 27 6.64 27.06 7.97
N PHE A 28 7.94 27.05 7.67
CA PHE A 28 8.60 28.17 7.01
C PHE A 28 8.30 28.18 5.51
N TYR A 29 8.14 27.00 4.91
CA TYR A 29 7.87 26.83 3.48
C TYR A 29 6.44 26.38 3.16
N ASP A 30 5.60 26.20 4.18
CA ASP A 30 4.23 25.70 4.08
C ASP A 30 4.11 24.42 3.24
N ARG A 31 4.98 23.45 3.51
CA ARG A 31 5.10 22.20 2.73
C ARG A 31 5.42 21.00 3.61
N TYR A 32 5.12 19.79 3.12
CA TYR A 32 5.61 18.57 3.76
C TYR A 32 6.88 18.08 3.08
N GLU A 33 7.87 17.71 3.87
CA GLU A 33 9.19 17.24 3.43
C GLU A 33 9.35 15.77 3.78
N TYR A 34 9.93 15.01 2.84
CA TYR A 34 10.18 13.58 2.97
C TYR A 34 11.68 13.33 3.11
N PHE A 35 12.06 12.52 4.09
CA PHE A 35 13.45 12.22 4.42
C PHE A 35 13.73 10.72 4.33
N ASP A 36 14.91 10.38 3.82
CA ASP A 36 15.47 9.03 3.91
C ASP A 36 15.85 8.66 5.36
N PRO A 37 16.18 7.39 5.64
CA PRO A 37 16.64 6.98 6.98
C PRO A 37 17.92 7.68 7.47
N ASN A 38 18.71 8.25 6.57
CA ASN A 38 19.95 8.96 6.87
C ASN A 38 19.71 10.45 7.20
N GLY A 39 18.47 10.94 7.06
CA GLY A 39 18.10 12.34 7.29
C GLY A 39 18.25 13.25 6.07
N ASN A 40 18.53 12.72 4.88
CA ASN A 40 18.56 13.51 3.66
C ASN A 40 17.14 13.70 3.11
N MET A 41 16.79 14.92 2.71
CA MET A 41 15.51 15.18 2.04
C MET A 41 15.53 14.52 0.66
N ILE A 42 14.47 13.78 0.32
CA ILE A 42 14.32 13.09 -0.98
C ILE A 42 13.29 13.74 -1.88
N SER A 43 12.28 14.39 -1.30
CA SER A 43 11.22 15.11 -2.03
C SER A 43 10.42 15.99 -1.06
N TYR A 44 9.55 16.82 -1.61
CA TYR A 44 8.56 17.56 -0.82
C TYR A 44 7.23 17.66 -1.58
N GLU A 45 6.13 17.83 -0.85
CA GLU A 45 4.82 18.15 -1.41
C GLU A 45 4.34 19.52 -0.94
N LYS A 46 3.76 20.28 -1.87
CA LYS A 46 3.23 21.63 -1.62
C LYS A 46 1.80 21.72 -2.12
N TYR A 47 0.95 22.41 -1.38
CA TYR A 47 -0.42 22.67 -1.81
C TYR A 47 -0.44 23.77 -2.88
N ASN A 48 -0.97 23.44 -4.05
CA ASN A 48 -1.24 24.37 -5.12
C ASN A 48 -2.66 24.93 -4.95
N SER A 49 -2.76 26.22 -4.60
CA SER A 49 -4.04 26.91 -4.39
C SER A 49 -4.83 27.13 -5.68
N LEU A 50 -4.16 27.24 -6.83
CA LEU A 50 -4.79 27.42 -8.14
C LEU A 50 -5.46 26.11 -8.59
N ALA A 51 -4.72 25.01 -8.54
CA ALA A 51 -5.22 23.68 -8.91
C ALA A 51 -6.00 22.99 -7.78
N LYS A 52 -5.98 23.57 -6.57
CA LYS A 52 -6.63 23.06 -5.35
C LYS A 52 -6.19 21.63 -4.98
N GLN A 53 -4.91 21.30 -5.17
CA GLN A 53 -4.37 19.95 -4.94
C GLN A 53 -2.94 19.99 -4.38
N TRP A 54 -2.51 18.90 -3.76
CA TRP A 54 -1.11 18.71 -3.37
C TRP A 54 -0.28 18.23 -4.57
N GLU A 55 0.87 18.85 -4.78
CA GLU A 55 1.80 18.54 -5.86
C GLU A 55 3.15 18.13 -5.27
N MET A 56 3.76 17.11 -5.88
CA MET A 56 5.04 16.54 -5.45
C MET A 56 6.19 17.07 -6.30
N TYR A 57 7.28 17.41 -5.61
CA TYR A 57 8.47 18.00 -6.20
C TYR A 57 9.72 17.23 -5.73
N ASN A 58 10.68 17.10 -6.62
CA ASN A 58 12.02 16.67 -6.29
C ASN A 58 12.73 17.76 -5.47
N VAL A 59 13.84 17.41 -4.83
CA VAL A 59 14.65 18.37 -4.03
C VAL A 59 15.12 19.57 -4.86
N ASP A 60 15.40 19.37 -6.14
CA ASP A 60 15.79 20.41 -7.10
C ASP A 60 14.63 21.32 -7.56
N GLY A 61 13.40 21.04 -7.12
CA GLY A 61 12.20 21.79 -7.48
C GLY A 61 11.58 21.38 -8.82
N SER A 62 12.13 20.38 -9.50
CA SER A 62 11.47 19.79 -10.65
C SER A 62 10.22 19.01 -10.21
N ASN A 63 9.19 19.03 -11.05
CA ASN A 63 7.97 18.26 -10.79
C ASN A 63 8.28 16.76 -10.85
N VAL A 64 7.77 15.99 -9.87
CA VAL A 64 7.85 14.53 -9.94
C VAL A 64 6.88 14.06 -11.02
N SER A 65 7.40 13.49 -12.12
CA SER A 65 6.57 12.92 -13.18
C SER A 65 5.60 11.89 -12.60
N SER A 66 4.32 12.07 -12.91
CA SER A 66 3.14 11.56 -12.23
C SER A 66 2.86 10.06 -12.38
N ASN A 67 3.90 9.22 -12.40
CA ASN A 67 3.77 7.77 -12.33
C ASN A 67 4.21 7.18 -10.98
N THR A 68 4.68 8.00 -10.04
CA THR A 68 5.17 7.54 -8.76
C THR A 68 4.31 8.08 -7.63
N ARG A 69 3.45 7.19 -7.11
CA ARG A 69 2.73 7.31 -5.83
C ARG A 69 1.88 8.57 -5.72
N GLN A 70 0.71 8.52 -6.36
CA GLN A 70 -0.41 9.38 -5.97
C GLN A 70 -0.60 9.24 -4.45
N PRO A 71 -0.60 10.34 -3.66
CA PRO A 71 -1.01 10.27 -2.27
C PRO A 71 -2.39 9.62 -2.24
N THR A 72 -2.61 8.72 -1.29
CA THR A 72 -3.86 7.96 -1.14
C THR A 72 -5.01 8.97 -1.05
N LYS A 73 -5.64 9.28 -2.20
CA LYS A 73 -6.81 10.15 -2.23
C LYS A 73 -7.85 9.44 -1.41
N TYR A 74 -8.34 10.08 -0.35
CA TYR A 74 -9.49 9.58 0.39
C TYR A 74 -10.58 9.30 -0.64
N ARG A 75 -10.88 8.02 -0.85
CA ARG A 75 -12.05 7.57 -1.57
C ARG A 75 -13.09 7.30 -0.52
N ASP A 76 -14.27 7.86 -0.72
CA ASP A 76 -15.43 7.46 0.05
C ASP A 76 -15.52 5.93 0.03
N PRO A 77 -15.86 5.30 1.17
CA PRO A 77 -16.00 3.85 1.24
C PRO A 77 -16.96 3.41 0.14
N GLN A 78 -16.55 2.39 -0.63
CA GLN A 78 -17.41 1.83 -1.67
C GLN A 78 -18.75 1.42 -1.04
N GLN A 79 -19.85 1.96 -1.57
CA GLN A 79 -21.18 1.59 -1.12
C GLN A 79 -21.45 0.14 -1.53
N LEU A 80 -21.20 -0.78 -0.60
CA LEU A 80 -21.49 -2.19 -0.79
C LEU A 80 -23.01 -2.39 -0.65
N SER A 81 -23.65 -2.90 -1.70
CA SER A 81 -25.04 -3.33 -1.60
C SER A 81 -25.14 -4.54 -0.68
N ILE A 82 -25.94 -4.43 0.38
CA ILE A 82 -26.18 -5.50 1.36
C ILE A 82 -26.69 -6.77 0.67
N SER A 83 -27.52 -6.61 -0.39
CA SER A 83 -28.05 -7.75 -1.14
C SER A 83 -26.97 -8.50 -1.93
N ASN A 84 -26.02 -7.78 -2.55
CA ASN A 84 -24.92 -8.40 -3.30
C ASN A 84 -23.97 -9.14 -2.35
N LEU A 85 -23.74 -8.58 -1.16
CA LEU A 85 -22.94 -9.21 -0.12
C LEU A 85 -23.61 -10.49 0.40
N GLY A 86 -24.93 -10.43 0.63
CA GLY A 86 -25.75 -11.58 1.01
C GLY A 86 -25.69 -12.71 -0.04
N ASN A 87 -25.90 -12.39 -1.32
CA ASN A 87 -25.85 -13.37 -2.41
C ASN A 87 -24.47 -14.04 -2.52
N ALA A 88 -23.39 -13.26 -2.40
CA ALA A 88 -22.03 -13.79 -2.43
C ALA A 88 -21.75 -14.70 -1.23
N MET A 89 -22.23 -14.34 -0.04
CA MET A 89 -22.11 -15.15 1.17
C MET A 89 -22.88 -16.46 1.04
N THR A 90 -24.15 -16.42 0.63
CA THR A 90 -24.97 -17.62 0.39
C THR A 90 -24.33 -18.55 -0.63
N THR A 91 -23.78 -18.00 -1.72
CA THR A 91 -23.10 -18.83 -2.75
C THR A 91 -21.85 -19.51 -2.20
N LYS A 92 -21.11 -18.86 -1.30
CA LYS A 92 -19.94 -19.48 -0.65
C LYS A 92 -20.37 -20.52 0.38
N GLN A 93 -21.43 -20.25 1.15
CA GLN A 93 -21.99 -21.19 2.11
C GLN A 93 -22.47 -22.46 1.41
N ASN A 94 -23.26 -22.32 0.34
CA ASN A 94 -23.74 -23.45 -0.44
C ASN A 94 -22.59 -24.29 -1.02
N ARG A 95 -21.51 -23.65 -1.49
CA ARG A 95 -20.33 -24.38 -2.00
C ARG A 95 -19.57 -25.12 -0.91
N TYR A 96 -19.46 -24.54 0.28
CA TYR A 96 -18.94 -25.23 1.45
C TYR A 96 -19.83 -26.44 1.76
N ASP A 97 -21.13 -26.23 1.96
CA ASP A 97 -22.07 -27.29 2.32
C ASP A 97 -22.08 -28.45 1.29
N ILE A 98 -22.07 -28.14 -0.01
CA ILE A 98 -21.95 -29.15 -1.09
C ILE A 98 -20.62 -29.91 -1.01
N GLY A 99 -19.51 -29.21 -0.80
CA GLY A 99 -18.19 -29.83 -0.66
C GLY A 99 -18.11 -30.78 0.53
N TYR A 100 -18.80 -30.46 1.64
CA TYR A 100 -18.92 -31.35 2.80
C TYR A 100 -19.84 -32.55 2.51
N ILE A 101 -20.96 -32.37 1.82
CA ILE A 101 -21.89 -33.47 1.47
C ILE A 101 -21.20 -34.51 0.56
N CYS A 102 -20.34 -34.08 -0.37
CA CYS A 102 -19.57 -34.99 -1.22
C CYS A 102 -18.46 -35.78 -0.49
N GLN A 103 -18.11 -35.40 0.75
CA GLN A 103 -17.07 -36.07 1.55
C GLN A 103 -17.62 -37.17 2.47
N PHE A 104 -18.93 -37.17 2.75
CA PHE A 104 -19.61 -38.14 3.64
C PHE A 104 -20.47 -39.17 2.91
N SER A 105 -20.46 -39.19 1.57
CA SER A 105 -21.11 -40.23 0.74
C SER A 105 -20.07 -41.22 0.21
N TYR A 106 -19.55 -42.07 1.08
CA TYR A 106 -18.82 -43.32 0.75
C TYR A 106 -19.28 -44.43 1.70
#